data_AF-A0A9E3N758-F1
#
_entry.id   AF-A0A9E3N758-F1
#
_cell.length_a   1.000
_cell.length_b   1.000
_cell.length_c   1.000
_cell.angle_alpha   90.00
_cell.angle_beta   90.00
_cell.angle_gamma   90.00
#
_symmetry.space_group_name_H-M   'P 1'
#
loop_
_entity.id
_entity.type
_entity.pdbx_description
1 polymer ?
#
loop_
_entity_poly.entity_id
_entity_poly.type
_entity_poly.pdbx_seq_one_letter_code
_entity_poly.pdbx_strand_id
1 'polypeptide(L)' 'MPIQILRGDDADNLIYGSWQDEQLEGLGGNDQLIGQDGNDILIGG' A
#
# COMPACT_ATOMS: atom_id res chain seq x y z
N MET A 1 16.38 -8.05 -2.21
CA MET A 1 15.93 -7.00 -1.28
C MET A 1 14.67 -7.52 -0.60
N PRO A 2 14.46 -7.29 0.71
CA PRO A 2 13.17 -7.62 1.32
C PRO A 2 12.08 -6.71 0.73
N ILE A 3 10.86 -7.24 0.62
CA ILE A 3 9.67 -6.44 0.29
C ILE A 3 9.50 -5.34 1.35
N GLN A 4 9.26 -4.12 0.90
CA GLN A 4 8.93 -2.99 1.76
C GLN A 4 7.42 -2.99 2.05
N ILE A 5 7.05 -2.63 3.29
CA ILE A 5 5.65 -2.54 3.71
C ILE A 5 5.31 -1.07 3.98
N LEU A 6 4.28 -0.56 3.32
CA LEU A 6 3.63 0.72 3.59
C LEU A 6 2.26 0.46 4.22
N ARG A 7 1.96 1.11 5.33
CA ARG A 7 0.75 0.86 6.11
C ARG A 7 0.05 2.16 6.47
N GLY A 8 -1.26 2.16 6.29
CA GLY A 8 -2.20 3.19 6.70
C GLY A 8 -2.59 3.08 8.17
N ASP A 9 -3.78 3.58 8.48
CA ASP A 9 -4.43 3.58 9.79
C ASP A 9 -5.94 3.37 9.65
N ASP A 10 -6.72 3.69 10.69
CA ASP A 10 -8.17 3.47 10.69
C ASP A 10 -8.97 4.57 9.95
N ALA A 11 -8.28 5.52 9.30
CA ALA A 11 -8.90 6.60 8.54
C ALA A 11 -8.62 6.48 7.04
N ASP A 12 -9.38 7.20 6.22
CA ASP A 12 -9.18 7.23 4.77
C ASP A 12 -7.74 7.66 4.42
N ASN A 13 -6.97 6.78 3.81
CA ASN A 13 -5.59 7.02 3.44
C ASN A 13 -5.37 7.06 1.92
N LEU A 14 -4.32 7.79 1.53
CA LEU A 14 -3.77 7.76 0.18
C LEU A 14 -2.32 7.32 0.27
N ILE A 15 -2.04 6.10 -0.19
CA ILE A 15 -0.72 5.47 -0.10
C ILE A 15 -0.17 5.27 -1.51
N TYR A 16 1.04 5.77 -1.75
CA TYR A 16 1.80 5.57 -2.99
C TYR A 16 3.00 4.67 -2.72
N GLY A 17 3.08 3.58 -3.48
CA GLY A 17 4.27 2.76 -3.62
C GLY A 17 5.30 3.42 -4.54
N SER A 18 6.32 2.67 -4.89
CA SER A 18 7.42 3.08 -5.74
C SER A 18 7.63 2.11 -6.91
N TRP A 19 8.84 2.03 -7.44
CA TRP A 19 9.18 1.11 -8.53
C TRP A 19 9.64 -0.28 -8.05
N GLN A 20 9.53 -0.53 -6.74
CA GLN A 20 9.98 -1.76 -6.09
C GLN A 20 8.78 -2.66 -5.78
N ASP A 21 9.02 -3.96 -5.67
CA ASP A 21 8.00 -4.89 -5.18
C ASP A 21 7.67 -4.57 -3.71
N GLU A 22 6.42 -4.18 -3.43
CA GLU A 22 5.98 -3.68 -2.14
C GLU A 22 4.67 -4.32 -1.66
N GLN A 23 4.37 -4.12 -0.38
CA GLN A 23 3.07 -4.43 0.21
C GLN A 23 2.46 -3.15 0.79
N LEU A 24 1.30 -2.75 0.27
CA LEU A 24 0.55 -1.59 0.75
C LEU A 24 -0.69 -2.08 1.49
N GLU A 25 -0.89 -1.60 2.72
CA GLU A 25 -2.01 -1.98 3.58
C GLU A 25 -2.80 -0.72 3.98
N GLY A 26 -4.09 -0.64 3.61
CA GLY A 26 -4.98 0.48 3.95
C GLY A 26 -5.48 0.42 5.39
N LEU A 27 -5.89 -0.77 5.84
CA LEU A 27 -6.50 -1.05 7.15
C LEU A 27 -7.96 -0.62 7.26
N GLY A 28 -8.27 0.55 7.83
CA GLY A 28 -9.64 0.99 8.08
C GLY A 28 -9.94 2.29 7.36
N GLY A 29 -11.19 2.46 6.91
CA GLY A 29 -11.58 3.63 6.10
C GLY A 29 -11.67 3.29 4.62
N ASN A 30 -11.84 4.32 3.79
CA ASN A 30 -11.94 4.19 2.34
C ASN A 30 -10.62 4.61 1.69
N ASP A 31 -9.71 3.65 1.53
CA ASP A 31 -8.34 3.91 1.10
C ASP A 31 -8.16 3.94 -0.42
N GLN A 32 -7.15 4.69 -0.85
CA GLN A 32 -6.58 4.62 -2.19
C GLN A 32 -5.13 4.15 -2.10
N LEU A 33 -4.90 2.93 -2.57
CA LEU A 33 -3.57 2.31 -2.62
C LEU A 33 -3.10 2.26 -4.07
N ILE A 34 -1.94 2.86 -4.34
CA ILE A 34 -1.36 2.95 -5.70
C ILE A 34 0.04 2.35 -5.64
N GLY A 35 0.19 1.11 -6.13
CA GLY A 35 1.48 0.40 -6.13
C GLY A 35 2.56 1.03 -7.01
N GLN A 36 2.16 1.58 -8.17
CA GLN A 36 3.07 1.99 -9.26
C GLN A 36 3.70 0.81 -10.01
N ASP A 37 5.03 0.78 -10.17
CA ASP A 37 5.75 -0.25 -10.92
C ASP A 37 6.26 -1.32 -9.95
N GLY A 38 6.28 -2.58 -10.39
CA GLY A 38 6.67 -3.71 -9.52
C GLY A 38 5.53 -4.70 -9.35
N ASN A 39 5.81 -5.79 -8.63
CA ASN A 39 4.83 -6.81 -8.30
C ASN A 39 4.33 -6.60 -6.88
N ASP A 40 3.35 -5.70 -6.73
CA ASP A 40 2.86 -5.30 -5.42
C ASP A 40 1.73 -6.17 -4.89
N ILE A 41 1.59 -6.17 -3.57
CA ILE A 41 0.43 -6.68 -2.86
C ILE A 41 -0.32 -5.49 -2.26
N LEU A 42 -1.56 -5.25 -2.73
CA LEU A 42 -2.42 -4.21 -2.20
C LEU A 42 -3.52 -4.84 -1.34
N ILE A 43 -3.54 -4.51 -0.05
CA ILE A 43 -4.54 -4.98 0.91
C ILE A 43 -5.37 -3.76 1.34
N GLY A 44 -6.61 -3.66 0.86
CA GLY A 44 -7.50 -2.55 1.20
C GLY A 44 -7.80 -2.50 2.70
N GLY A 45 -8.55 -3.48 3.19
CA GLY A 45 -9.14 -3.46 4.53
C GLY A 45 -10.50 -4.11 4.52
#